data_AF-A0A3S3RZV6-F1
#
_entry.id   AF-A0A3S3RZV6-F1
#
_cell.length_a   1.000
_cell.length_b   1.000
_cell.length_c   1.000
_cell.angle_alpha   90.00
_cell.angle_beta   90.00
_cell.angle_gamma   90.00
#
_symmetry.space_group_name_H-M   'P 1'
#
loop_
_entity.id
_entity.type
_entity.pdbx_description
1 polymer ?
#
loop_
_entity_poly.entity_id
_entity_poly.type
_entity_poly.pdbx_seq_one_letter_code
_entity_poly.pdbx_strand_id
1 'polypeptide(L)' 'RQAREDERLDDVVNFSTCLIEPAPFQLVEGTSLLKTHSLFSLLGLQIAYVTSLGRLIGVVSLKEVFVPRY' A
#
# COMPACT_ATOMS: atom_id res chain seq x y z
N ARG A 1 -30.34 1.51 -15.12
CA ARG A 1 -28.85 1.48 -15.12
C ARG A 1 -28.33 0.88 -13.82
N GLN A 2 -28.82 1.29 -12.63
CA GLN A 2 -28.45 0.71 -11.32
C GLN A 2 -28.65 -0.82 -11.18
N ALA A 3 -29.76 -1.37 -11.66
CA ALA A 3 -30.12 -2.78 -11.40
C ALA A 3 -29.06 -3.82 -11.80
N ARG A 4 -28.24 -3.53 -12.82
CA ARG A 4 -27.16 -4.42 -13.27
C ARG A 4 -25.94 -4.43 -12.33
N GLU A 5 -25.70 -3.30 -11.66
CA GLU A 5 -24.59 -3.19 -10.70
C GLU A 5 -24.96 -3.90 -9.40
N ASP A 6 -26.20 -3.73 -8.94
CA ASP A 6 -26.71 -4.32 -7.70
C ASP A 6 -26.77 -5.87 -7.76
N GLU A 7 -27.15 -6.45 -8.90
CA GLU A 7 -27.25 -7.91 -9.11
C GLU A 7 -25.89 -8.63 -9.09
N ARG A 8 -24.78 -7.90 -9.25
CA ARG A 8 -23.43 -8.47 -9.42
C ARG A 8 -22.49 -8.15 -8.27
N LEU A 9 -22.98 -7.56 -7.18
CA LEU A 9 -22.17 -7.22 -6.01
C LEU A 9 -21.59 -8.46 -5.31
N ASP A 10 -22.32 -9.58 -5.33
CA ASP A 10 -21.93 -10.84 -4.70
C ASP A 10 -21.10 -11.76 -5.62
N ASP A 11 -20.93 -11.38 -6.90
CA ASP A 11 -20.11 -12.15 -7.85
C ASP A 11 -18.63 -12.07 -7.47
N VAL A 12 -17.94 -13.22 -7.51
CA VAL A 12 -16.48 -13.25 -7.32
C VAL A 12 -15.79 -12.51 -8.47
N VAL A 13 -14.97 -11.52 -8.13
CA VAL A 13 -14.20 -10.76 -9.11
C VAL A 13 -13.12 -11.64 -9.73
N ASN A 14 -13.13 -11.73 -11.06
CA ASN A 14 -12.10 -12.44 -11.81
C ASN A 14 -10.92 -11.49 -12.11
N PHE A 15 -9.75 -11.79 -11.53
CA PHE A 15 -8.51 -11.01 -11.71
C PHE A 15 -7.61 -11.52 -12.84
N SER A 16 -7.99 -12.55 -13.59
CA SER A 16 -7.12 -13.20 -14.60
C SER A 16 -6.63 -12.28 -15.72
N THR A 17 -7.38 -11.22 -16.04
CA THR A 17 -7.02 -10.21 -17.04
C THR A 17 -6.49 -8.92 -16.41
N CYS A 18 -6.36 -8.86 -15.09
CA CYS A 18 -5.89 -7.68 -14.37
C CYS A 18 -4.36 -7.66 -14.35
N LEU A 19 -3.77 -6.52 -14.70
CA LEU A 19 -2.34 -6.29 -14.55
C LEU A 19 -2.05 -5.97 -13.08
N ILE A 20 -1.66 -6.98 -12.31
CA ILE A 20 -1.26 -6.83 -10.91
C ILE A 20 0.27 -6.80 -10.87
N GLU A 21 0.82 -5.59 -10.85
CA GLU A 21 2.26 -5.41 -10.69
C GLU A 21 2.67 -5.61 -9.23
N PRO A 22 3.75 -6.35 -8.96
CA PRO A 22 4.29 -6.46 -7.62
C PRO A 22 4.73 -5.08 -7.12
N ALA A 23 4.48 -4.80 -5.85
CA ALA A 23 4.93 -3.55 -5.26
C ALA A 23 6.47 -3.45 -5.38
N PRO A 24 7.02 -2.32 -5.85
CA PRO A 24 8.46 -2.19 -6.10
C PRO A 24 9.30 -2.23 -4.82
N PHE A 25 8.67 -2.04 -3.66
CA PHE A 25 9.28 -2.17 -2.34
C PHE A 25 8.21 -2.44 -1.28
N GLN A 26 8.63 -2.99 -0.15
CA GLN A 26 7.77 -3.34 0.98
C GLN A 26 8.45 -2.99 2.29
N LEU A 27 7.70 -2.47 3.26
CA LEU A 27 8.19 -2.27 4.62
C LEU A 27 7.87 -3.49 5.47
N VAL A 28 8.82 -3.86 6.33
CA VAL A 28 8.63 -4.90 7.33
C VAL A 28 8.22 -4.25 8.64
N GLU A 29 7.36 -4.93 9.40
CA GLU A 29 7.03 -4.53 10.76
C GLU A 29 8.31 -4.29 11.60
N GLY A 30 8.30 -3.26 12.45
CA GLY A 30 9.46 -2.89 13.25
C GLY A 30 10.55 -2.10 12.51
N THR A 31 10.35 -1.74 11.24
CA THR A 31 11.25 -0.78 10.56
C THR A 31 11.18 0.57 11.26
N SER A 32 12.32 1.10 11.70
CA SER A 32 12.34 2.38 12.43
C SER A 32 11.91 3.54 11.54
N LEU A 33 11.28 4.56 12.15
CA LEU A 33 10.82 5.75 11.43
C LEU A 33 11.94 6.42 10.63
N LEU A 34 13.16 6.48 11.15
CA LEU A 34 14.31 7.04 10.45
C LEU A 34 14.64 6.23 9.18
N LYS A 35 14.67 4.90 9.26
CA LYS A 35 14.92 4.04 8.10
C LYS A 35 13.80 4.18 7.08
N THR A 36 12.55 4.25 7.55
CA THR A 36 11.39 4.51 6.70
C THR A 36 11.53 5.85 5.97
N HIS A 37 11.86 6.93 6.67
CA HIS A 37 12.10 8.24 6.06
C HIS A 37 13.22 8.17 5.00
N SER A 38 14.36 7.56 5.33
CA SER A 38 15.46 7.39 4.38
C SER A 38 15.03 6.62 3.13
N LEU A 39 14.28 5.53 3.27
CA LEU A 39 13.77 4.75 2.14
C LEU A 39 12.82 5.58 1.27
N PHE A 40 11.90 6.33 1.88
CA PHE A 40 10.99 7.22 1.15
C PHE A 40 11.74 8.29 0.36
N SER A 41 12.76 8.91 0.96
CA SER A 41 13.59 9.91 0.28
C SER A 41 14.43 9.30 -0.85
N LEU A 42 15.05 8.14 -0.62
CA LEU A 42 15.93 7.48 -1.59
C LEU A 42 15.17 6.99 -2.82
N LEU A 43 13.98 6.44 -2.61
CA LEU A 43 13.18 5.82 -3.67
C LEU A 43 12.09 6.76 -4.22
N GLY A 44 11.98 7.98 -3.69
CA GLY A 44 10.98 8.97 -4.13
C GLY A 44 9.53 8.53 -3.89
N LEU A 45 9.29 7.79 -2.80
CA LEU A 45 8.03 7.09 -2.59
C LEU A 45 6.98 8.00 -1.96
N GLN A 46 5.72 7.79 -2.35
CA GLN A 46 4.58 8.45 -1.71
C GLN A 46 3.85 7.54 -0.73
N ILE A 47 3.81 6.24 -1.03
CA ILE A 47 3.07 5.23 -0.27
C ILE A 47 3.92 3.98 -0.17
N ALA A 48 3.89 3.34 1.00
CA ALA A 48 4.52 2.05 1.28
C ALA A 48 3.53 1.11 1.95
N TYR A 49 3.53 -0.15 1.54
CA TYR A 49 2.80 -1.21 2.23
C TYR A 49 3.67 -1.80 3.35
N VAL A 50 3.08 -1.92 4.54
CA VAL A 50 3.71 -2.57 5.69
C VAL A 50 3.19 -3.98 5.78
N THR A 51 4.11 -4.92 5.94
CA THR A 51 3.79 -6.35 5.97
C THR A 51 4.45 -7.06 7.15
N SER A 52 3.81 -8.14 7.57
CA SER A 52 4.37 -9.15 8.47
C SER A 52 4.20 -10.51 7.83
N LEU A 53 5.30 -11.23 7.58
CA LEU A 53 5.31 -12.57 7.00
C LEU A 53 4.46 -12.69 5.71
N GLY A 54 4.54 -11.68 4.84
CA GLY A 54 3.79 -11.63 3.57
C GLY A 54 2.32 -11.22 3.68
N ARG A 55 1.82 -10.94 4.89
CA ARG A 55 0.48 -10.38 5.09
C ARG A 55 0.54 -8.87 5.18
N LEU A 56 -0.36 -8.19 4.48
CA LEU A 56 -0.55 -6.75 4.60
C LEU A 56 -1.10 -6.42 6.00
N ILE A 57 -0.39 -5.56 6.72
CA ILE A 57 -0.80 -5.12 8.06
C ILE A 57 -1.08 -3.61 8.13
N GLY A 58 -0.66 -2.84 7.12
CA GLY A 58 -0.90 -1.41 7.10
C GLY A 58 -0.31 -0.72 5.87
N VAL A 59 -0.56 0.59 5.79
CA VAL A 59 -0.05 1.47 4.75
C VAL A 59 0.55 2.68 5.43
N VAL A 60 1.68 3.17 4.91
CA VAL A 60 2.33 4.40 5.36
C VAL A 60 2.47 5.34 4.18
N SER A 61 2.13 6.61 4.36
CA SER A 61 2.32 7.65 3.35
C SER A 61 3.39 8.67 3.74
N LEU A 62 3.98 9.34 2.75
CA LEU A 62 5.05 10.33 2.98
C LEU A 62 4.59 11.48 3.89
N LYS A 63 3.30 11.86 3.82
CA LYS A 63 2.71 12.91 4.67
C LYS A 63 2.71 12.54 6.15
N GLU A 64 2.63 11.26 6.48
CA GLU A 64 2.60 10.76 7.86
C GLU A 64 4.01 10.58 8.46
N VAL A 65 5.03 10.44 7.60
CA VAL A 65 6.45 10.35 8.01
C VAL A 65 7.05 11.74 8.24
N PHE A 66 6.46 12.78 7.65
CA PHE A 66 6.87 14.16 7.87
C PHE A 66 6.32 14.69 9.20
N VAL A 67 7.09 14.53 10.28
CA VAL A 67 6.87 15.32 11.49
C VAL A 67 7.49 16.70 11.20
N PRO A 68 6.72 17.80 11.11
CA PRO A 68 7.30 19.12 10.93
C PRO A 68 8.25 19.38 12.09
N ARG A 69 9.53 19.60 11.77
CA ARG A 69 10.46 20.16 12.73
C ARG A 69 10.22 21.67 12.77
N TYR A 70 9.69 22.11 13.92
CA TYR A 70 9.26 23.45 14.32
C TYR A 70 7.88 23.88 13.85
#